data_AF-A0A7V8AKY0-F1
#
_entry.id   AF-A0A7V8AKY0-F1
#
_cell.length_a   1.000
_cell.length_b   1.000
_cell.length_c   1.000
_cell.angle_alpha   90.00
_cell.angle_beta   90.00
_cell.angle_gamma   90.00
#
_symmetry.space_group_name_H-M   'P 1'
#
loop_
_entity.id
_entity.type
_entity.pdbx_description
1 polymer ?
#
loop_
_entity_poly.entity_id
_entity_poly.type
_entity_poly.pdbx_seq_one_letter_code
_entity_poly.pdbx_strand_id
1 'polypeptide(L)'
;MALCSSLDDVRQHIDRLDHDMVALIVERSYYVRQAARFKKTRAEVVVPERIEDIVTRVRHRANALEGDPDLVEEIYRGLMFTSGTKPRHGVPCTKGSETCGSGRPRRDKFSYARLC
;
A
#
# COMPACT_ATOMS: atom_id res chain seq x y z
N MET A 1 -2.75 -18.40 17.00
CA MET A 1 -2.00 -18.78 15.78
C MET A 1 -1.26 -20.08 16.05
N ALA A 2 -0.91 -20.86 15.01
CA ALA A 2 -0.16 -22.11 15.19
C ALA A 2 1.28 -21.83 15.65
N LEU A 3 1.84 -22.72 16.48
CA LEU A 3 3.25 -22.66 16.89
C LEU A 3 4.10 -23.32 15.80
N CYS A 4 5.16 -22.64 15.37
CA CYS A 4 6.10 -23.15 14.39
C CYS A 4 7.23 -23.90 15.08
N SER A 5 7.65 -25.04 14.53
CA SER A 5 8.73 -25.86 15.09
C SER A 5 10.07 -25.67 14.35
N SER A 6 10.02 -25.09 13.15
CA SER A 6 11.19 -24.81 12.32
C SER A 6 11.07 -23.45 11.61
N LEU A 7 12.21 -22.94 11.10
CA LEU A 7 12.20 -21.77 10.21
C LEU A 7 11.45 -22.03 8.90
N ASP A 8 11.39 -23.29 8.46
CA ASP A 8 10.68 -23.67 7.26
C ASP A 8 9.16 -23.56 7.47
N ASP A 9 8.66 -24.01 8.63
CA ASP A 9 7.25 -23.86 9.02
C ASP A 9 6.82 -22.39 9.03
N VAL A 10 7.68 -21.51 9.58
CA VAL A 10 7.43 -20.06 9.61
C VAL A 10 7.30 -19.52 8.19
N ARG A 11 8.22 -19.88 7.29
CA ARG A 11 8.21 -19.43 5.89
C ARG A 11 6.97 -19.92 5.16
N GLN A 12 6.60 -21.19 5.30
CA GLN A 12 5.38 -21.73 4.69
C GLN A 12 4.13 -21.00 5.16
N HIS A 13 4.06 -20.66 6.46
CA HIS A 13 2.95 -19.87 6.98
C HIS A 13 2.93 -18.43 6.45
N ILE A 14 4.09 -17.79 6.32
CA ILE A 14 4.21 -16.45 5.71
C ILE A 14 3.82 -16.50 4.24
N ASP A 15 4.36 -17.44 3.46
CA ASP A 15 4.08 -17.58 2.02
C ASP A 15 2.59 -17.79 1.76
N ARG A 16 1.92 -18.58 2.62
CA ARG A 16 0.45 -18.75 2.57
C ARG A 16 -0.28 -17.43 2.84
N LEU A 17 0.15 -16.66 3.84
CA LEU A 17 -0.45 -15.35 4.13
C LEU A 17 -0.21 -14.36 2.99
N ASP A 18 0.98 -14.36 2.41
CA ASP A 18 1.34 -13.50 1.28
C ASP A 18 0.48 -13.81 0.06
N HIS A 19 0.24 -15.10 -0.21
CA HIS A 19 -0.69 -15.53 -1.26
C HIS A 19 -2.10 -14.96 -1.06
N ASP A 20 -2.65 -15.11 0.15
CA ASP A 20 -3.97 -14.61 0.51
C ASP A 20 -4.04 -13.07 0.43
N MET A 21 -3.01 -12.39 0.92
CA MET A 21 -2.92 -10.92 0.92
C MET A 21 -2.88 -10.35 -0.50
N VAL A 22 -2.14 -10.96 -1.42
CA VAL A 22 -2.06 -10.51 -2.82
C VAL A 22 -3.44 -10.57 -3.48
N ALA A 23 -4.18 -11.64 -3.29
CA ALA A 23 -5.53 -11.78 -3.84
C ALA A 23 -6.46 -10.67 -3.34
N LEU A 24 -6.46 -10.41 -2.03
CA LEU A 24 -7.27 -9.37 -1.40
C LEU A 24 -6.88 -7.95 -1.86
N ILE A 25 -5.59 -7.68 -2.02
CA ILE A 25 -5.10 -6.38 -2.52
C ILE A 25 -5.55 -6.15 -3.98
N VAL A 26 -5.49 -7.17 -4.82
CA VAL A 26 -5.95 -7.10 -6.22
C VAL A 26 -7.45 -6.82 -6.28
N GLU A 27 -8.25 -7.54 -5.50
CA GLU A 27 -9.69 -7.34 -5.42
C GLU A 27 -10.04 -5.93 -4.91
N ARG A 28 -9.39 -5.47 -3.83
CA ARG A 28 -9.57 -4.10 -3.31
C ARG A 28 -9.26 -3.07 -4.41
N SER A 29 -8.17 -3.26 -5.14
CA SER A 29 -7.74 -2.36 -6.22
C SER A 29 -8.73 -2.35 -7.39
N TYR A 30 -9.41 -3.47 -7.64
CA TYR A 30 -10.49 -3.54 -8.62
C TYR A 30 -11.66 -2.61 -8.22
N TYR A 31 -12.13 -2.68 -6.97
CA TYR A 31 -13.21 -1.80 -6.50
C TYR A 31 -12.82 -0.32 -6.48
N VAL A 32 -11.57 0.01 -6.14
CA VAL A 32 -11.09 1.40 -6.21
C VAL A 32 -11.12 1.93 -7.64
N ARG A 33 -10.78 1.11 -8.64
CA ARG A 33 -10.92 1.48 -10.06
C ARG A 33 -12.37 1.65 -10.48
N GLN A 34 -13.27 0.81 -9.98
CA GLN A 34 -14.71 0.99 -10.24
C GLN A 34 -15.23 2.29 -9.62
N ALA A 35 -14.78 2.66 -8.42
CA ALA A 35 -15.14 3.92 -7.78
C ALA A 35 -14.76 5.15 -8.63
N ALA A 36 -13.67 5.07 -9.42
CA ALA A 36 -13.29 6.12 -10.35
C ALA A 36 -14.31 6.37 -11.47
N ARG A 37 -15.17 5.38 -11.80
CA ARG A 37 -16.25 5.55 -12.80
C ARG A 37 -17.41 6.39 -12.28
N PHE A 38 -17.56 6.51 -10.97
CA PHE A 38 -18.64 7.27 -10.32
C PHE A 38 -18.24 8.72 -10.01
N LYS A 39 -16.97 9.09 -10.20
CA LYS A 39 -16.44 10.41 -9.83
C LYS A 39 -16.10 11.21 -11.09
N LYS A 40 -16.60 12.44 -11.19
CA LYS A 40 -16.50 13.27 -12.41
C LYS A 40 -15.09 13.81 -12.62
N THR A 41 -14.33 13.97 -11.54
CA THR A 41 -12.95 14.46 -11.57
C THR A 41 -12.02 13.60 -10.71
N ARG A 42 -10.75 13.51 -11.13
CA ARG A 42 -9.70 12.72 -10.45
C ARG A 42 -9.45 13.17 -9.00
N ALA A 43 -9.70 14.45 -8.71
CA ALA A 43 -9.54 15.06 -7.38
C ALA A 43 -10.58 14.57 -6.36
N GLU A 44 -11.77 14.17 -6.81
CA GLU A 44 -12.80 13.60 -5.94
C GLU A 44 -12.46 12.17 -5.50
N VAL A 45 -11.53 11.48 -6.17
CA VAL A 45 -11.20 10.07 -5.88
C VAL A 45 -10.58 9.93 -4.48
N VAL A 46 -9.85 10.95 -4.03
CA VAL A 46 -9.22 11.02 -2.71
C VAL A 46 -10.00 12.01 -1.85
N VAL A 47 -10.99 11.52 -1.12
CA VAL A 47 -11.70 12.33 -0.11
C VAL A 47 -10.93 12.17 1.21
N PRO A 48 -10.29 13.23 1.75
CA PRO A 48 -9.46 13.12 2.96
C PRO A 48 -10.22 12.51 4.15
N GLU A 49 -11.49 12.89 4.31
CA GLU A 49 -12.38 12.35 5.33
C GLU A 49 -12.51 10.82 5.23
N ARG A 50 -12.63 10.28 4.01
CA ARG A 50 -12.72 8.83 3.80
C ARG A 50 -11.42 8.10 4.15
N ILE A 51 -10.27 8.75 3.98
CA ILE A 51 -8.98 8.18 4.36
C ILE A 51 -8.91 8.04 5.88
N GLU A 52 -9.20 9.11 6.62
CA GLU A 52 -9.14 9.11 8.08
C GLU A 52 -10.15 8.15 8.71
N ASP A 53 -11.33 8.00 8.11
CA ASP A 53 -12.32 6.97 8.45
C ASP A 53 -11.75 5.55 8.34
N ILE A 54 -11.04 5.26 7.24
CA ILE A 54 -10.45 3.94 7.04
C ILE A 54 -9.31 3.74 8.03
N VAL A 55 -8.45 4.73 8.21
CA VAL A 55 -7.32 4.69 9.15
C VAL A 55 -7.80 4.40 10.56
N THR A 56 -8.79 5.15 11.06
CA THR A 56 -9.39 4.93 12.38
C THR A 56 -9.88 3.50 12.54
N ARG A 57 -10.63 2.97 11.56
CA ARG A 57 -11.14 1.60 11.60
C ARG A 57 -10.04 0.54 11.60
N VAL A 58 -9.00 0.70 10.79
CA VAL A 58 -7.92 -0.29 10.71
C VAL A 58 -7.02 -0.26 11.93
N ARG A 59 -6.79 0.92 12.53
CA ARG A 59 -6.08 1.06 13.82
C ARG A 59 -6.84 0.35 14.94
N HIS A 60 -8.16 0.57 15.04
CA HIS A 60 -8.98 -0.15 16.02
C HIS A 60 -8.93 -1.67 15.82
N ARG A 61 -8.96 -2.12 14.56
CA ARG A 61 -8.86 -3.56 14.25
C ARG A 61 -7.48 -4.13 14.57
N ALA A 62 -6.41 -3.38 14.32
CA ALA A 62 -5.05 -3.79 14.68
C ALA A 62 -4.92 -3.98 16.19
N ASN A 63 -5.41 -3.02 16.98
CA ASN A 63 -5.43 -3.11 18.44
C ASN A 63 -6.23 -4.32 18.94
N ALA A 64 -7.40 -4.58 18.35
CA ALA A 64 -8.24 -5.72 18.72
C ALA A 64 -7.60 -7.09 18.39
N LEU A 65 -6.62 -7.10 17.48
CA LEU A 65 -5.87 -8.29 17.08
C LEU A 65 -4.46 -8.32 17.72
N GLU A 66 -4.20 -7.46 18.70
CA GLU A 66 -2.89 -7.33 19.37
C GLU A 66 -1.73 -7.03 18.41
N GLY A 67 -2.03 -6.39 17.27
CA GLY A 67 -1.05 -5.95 16.27
C GLY A 67 -0.58 -4.51 16.49
N ASP A 68 0.42 -4.09 15.70
CA ASP A 68 0.92 -2.72 15.69
C ASP A 68 0.00 -1.79 14.84
N PRO A 69 -0.73 -0.85 15.46
CA PRO A 69 -1.65 0.04 14.74
C PRO A 69 -0.92 1.02 13.81
N ASP A 70 0.32 1.41 14.13
CA ASP A 70 1.08 2.38 13.33
C ASP A 70 1.60 1.73 12.04
N LEU A 71 2.06 0.47 12.13
CA LEU A 71 2.40 -0.34 10.95
C LEU A 71 1.20 -0.54 10.03
N VAL A 72 0.04 -0.90 10.60
CA VAL A 72 -1.19 -1.12 9.82
C VAL A 72 -1.65 0.16 9.13
N GLU A 73 -1.57 1.31 9.81
CA GLU A 73 -1.84 2.61 9.20
C GLU A 73 -0.92 2.91 8.01
N GLU A 74 0.40 2.72 8.16
CA GLU A 74 1.38 2.97 7.09
C GLU A 74 1.04 2.17 5.83
N ILE A 75 0.74 0.88 5.99
CA ILE A 75 0.34 0.00 4.89
C ILE A 75 -0.94 0.51 4.20
N TYR A 76 -1.97 0.84 4.98
CA TYR A 76 -3.24 1.29 4.43
C TYR A 76 -3.16 2.65 3.73
N ARG A 77 -2.37 3.60 4.25
CA ARG A 77 -2.10 4.87 3.58
C ARG A 77 -1.35 4.65 2.26
N GLY A 78 -0.39 3.72 2.23
CA GLY A 78 0.27 3.28 1.00
C GLY A 78 -0.71 2.75 -0.05
N LEU A 79 -1.64 1.87 0.34
CA LEU A 79 -2.65 1.29 -0.55
C LEU A 79 -3.64 2.30 -1.14
N MET A 80 -3.86 3.44 -0.48
CA MET A 80 -4.74 4.50 -0.98
C MET A 80 -4.05 5.36 -2.04
N PHE A 81 -2.76 5.66 -1.86
CA PHE A 81 -2.00 6.48 -2.78
C PHE A 81 -1.65 5.76 -4.09
N THR A 82 -1.35 4.46 -4.03
CA THR A 82 -0.94 3.67 -5.21
C THR A 82 -2.06 3.49 -6.24
N SER A 83 -3.32 3.52 -5.82
CA SER A 83 -4.49 3.34 -6.69
C SER A 83 -4.91 4.62 -7.43
N GLY A 84 -4.39 5.78 -7.01
CA GLY A 84 -4.59 7.06 -7.67
C GLY A 84 -3.69 7.20 -8.89
N THR A 85 -3.81 6.30 -9.87
CA THR A 85 -3.26 6.43 -11.23
C THR A 85 -2.01 7.31 -11.31
N LYS A 86 -0.85 6.79 -10.88
CA LYS A 86 0.40 7.37 -11.39
C LYS A 86 0.24 7.43 -12.91
N PRO A 87 0.51 8.56 -13.59
CA PRO A 87 0.80 8.48 -15.01
C PRO A 87 1.82 7.36 -15.17
N ARG A 88 1.58 6.47 -16.13
CA ARG A 88 2.65 5.60 -16.63
C ARG A 88 3.71 6.55 -17.21
N HIS A 89 4.54 7.14 -16.36
CA HIS A 89 5.87 7.53 -16.75
C HIS A 89 6.52 6.19 -17.02
N GLY A 90 6.47 5.78 -18.29
CA GLY A 90 7.22 4.63 -18.76
C GLY A 90 8.63 4.83 -18.24
N VAL A 91 9.14 3.86 -17.49
CA VAL A 91 10.57 3.75 -17.30
C VAL A 91 11.12 3.58 -18.72
N PRO A 92 11.82 4.56 -19.30
CA PRO A 92 12.49 4.28 -20.55
C PRO A 92 13.61 3.33 -20.16
N CYS A 93 13.58 2.11 -20.70
CA CYS A 93 14.82 1.35 -20.83
C CYS A 93 15.72 2.15 -21.78
N THR A 94 16.49 3.09 -21.25
CA THR A 94 17.61 3.65 -21.99
C THR A 94 18.69 2.57 -22.01
N LYS A 95 18.80 1.91 -23.15
CA LYS A 95 19.89 0.99 -23.43
C LYS A 95 21.23 1.71 -23.24
N GLY A 96 22.11 1.09 -22.46
CA GLY A 96 23.56 1.26 -22.56
C GLY A 96 24.16 2.43 -21.78
N SER A 97 24.59 2.16 -20.55
CA SER A 97 25.96 2.41 -20.08
C SER A 97 26.09 1.99 -18.60
N GLU A 98 27.27 1.52 -18.25
CA GLU A 98 27.56 0.73 -17.07
C GLU A 98 27.77 1.60 -15.81
N THR A 99 27.46 0.98 -14.67
CA THR A 99 27.91 1.25 -13.29
C THR A 99 27.27 2.38 -12.45
N CYS A 100 27.12 2.03 -11.17
CA CYS A 100 27.14 2.86 -9.97
C CYS A 100 25.86 3.67 -9.64
N GLY A 101 25.24 3.56 -8.48
CA GLY A 101 25.64 2.88 -7.25
C GLY A 101 24.52 3.00 -6.21
N SER A 102 24.65 2.21 -5.17
CA SER A 102 23.84 2.20 -3.95
C SER A 102 23.50 3.60 -3.44
N GLY A 103 22.21 3.95 -3.46
CA GLY A 103 21.69 5.13 -2.80
C GLY A 103 20.22 4.88 -2.42
N ARG A 104 19.96 4.44 -1.19
CA ARG A 104 18.61 4.44 -0.64
C ARG A 104 18.10 5.91 -0.65
N PRO A 105 16.94 6.22 -1.24
CA PRO A 105 16.33 7.52 -1.04
C PRO A 105 16.07 7.68 0.46
N ARG A 106 16.49 8.83 1.03
CA ARG A 106 16.24 9.17 2.43
C ARG A 106 14.73 9.19 2.68
N ARG A 107 14.34 8.80 3.90
CA ARG A 107 12.99 8.97 4.43
C ARG A 107 12.80 10.44 4.80
N ASP A 108 12.56 11.29 3.81
CA ASP A 108 12.09 12.65 4.01
C ASP A 108 10.59 12.70 3.76
N LYS A 109 9.88 12.47 4.88
CA LYS A 109 8.59 13.08 5.26
C LYS A 109 7.58 13.26 4.11
N PHE A 110 6.56 12.40 4.14
CA PHE A 110 5.22 12.66 3.62
C PHE A 110 4.81 14.11 3.91
N SER A 111 4.97 14.99 2.93
CA SER A 111 4.47 16.35 2.95
C SER A 111 3.35 16.43 1.93
N TYR A 112 2.11 16.42 2.42
CA TYR A 112 0.89 16.58 1.64
C TYR A 112 0.70 18.03 1.11
N ALA A 113 1.75 18.85 1.06
CA ALA A 113 1.65 20.31 0.90
C ALA A 113 2.18 20.88 -0.43
N ARG A 114 2.32 20.09 -1.51
CA ARG A 114 2.61 20.66 -2.85
C ARG A 114 1.84 19.95 -3.93
N LEU A 115 0.58 20.35 -4.10
CA LEU A 115 -0.24 20.15 -5.29
C LEU A 115 -1.31 21.27 -5.30
N CYS A 116 -0.85 22.51 -5.55
CA CYS A 116 -1.63 23.55 -6.24
C CYS A 116 -0.94 23.76 -7.59
#